data_AF-A0AAW0FYE0-F1
#
_entry.id   AF-A0AAW0FYE0-F1
#
_cell.length_a   1.000
_cell.length_b   1.000
_cell.length_c   1.000
_cell.angle_alpha   90.00
_cell.angle_beta   90.00
_cell.angle_gamma   90.00
#
_symmetry.space_group_name_H-M   'P 1'
#
loop_
_entity.id
_entity.type
_entity.pdbx_description
1 polymer ?
#
loop_
_entity_poly.entity_id
_entity_poly.type
_entity_poly.pdbx_seq_one_letter_code
_entity_poly.pdbx_strand_id
1 'polypeptide(L)'
;MLEDLMQYEQGERNLVMLQHKFIVEWADGKEDTLTFTLESYGIPDGFSAMATLVGVPCGIAVQFVLDGVIKTPGVLAPYTKEICEPLRIALESEGIGMIEKVL
;
A
#
# COMPACT_ATOMS: atom_id res chain seq x y z
N MET A 1 16.51 -25.24 -11.76
CA MET A 1 15.66 -25.03 -10.57
C MET A 1 14.43 -24.20 -10.98
N LEU A 2 13.42 -24.04 -10.11
CA LEU A 2 12.25 -23.19 -10.45
C LEU A 2 12.64 -21.73 -10.69
N GLU A 3 13.66 -21.23 -9.99
CA GLU A 3 14.24 -19.89 -10.20
C GLU A 3 14.72 -19.67 -11.64
N ASP A 4 15.31 -20.69 -12.27
CA ASP A 4 15.77 -20.59 -13.66
C ASP A 4 14.62 -20.60 -14.68
N LEU A 5 13.47 -21.18 -14.31
CA LEU A 5 12.36 -21.45 -15.23
C LEU A 5 11.20 -20.45 -15.11
N MET A 6 11.12 -19.70 -14.01
CA MET A 6 9.98 -18.82 -13.68
C MET A 6 10.41 -17.42 -13.24
N GLN A 7 11.52 -16.95 -13.79
CA GLN A 7 11.99 -15.58 -13.60
C GLN A 7 11.30 -14.63 -14.58
N TYR A 8 11.17 -13.35 -14.18
CA TYR A 8 10.75 -12.31 -15.11
C TYR A 8 11.80 -12.12 -16.20
N GLU A 9 11.35 -12.07 -17.46
CA GLU A 9 12.18 -11.77 -18.61
C GLU A 9 12.21 -10.26 -18.94
N GLN A 10 13.11 -9.86 -19.84
CA GLN A 10 13.23 -8.47 -20.26
C GLN A 10 11.92 -7.98 -20.90
N GLY A 11 11.48 -6.77 -20.52
CA GLY A 11 10.21 -6.19 -20.99
C GLY A 11 8.96 -6.75 -20.31
N GLU A 12 9.06 -7.79 -19.48
CA GLU A 12 7.94 -8.23 -18.66
C GLU A 12 7.66 -7.28 -17.49
N ARG A 13 6.46 -7.39 -16.94
CA ARG A 13 6.02 -6.58 -15.79
C ARG A 13 5.37 -7.47 -14.74
N ASN A 14 5.62 -7.17 -13.48
CA ASN A 14 4.88 -7.77 -12.38
C ASN A 14 3.59 -6.98 -12.10
N LEU A 15 2.70 -7.58 -11.31
CA LEU A 15 1.45 -7.01 -10.84
C LEU A 15 1.34 -7.21 -9.33
N VAL A 16 0.91 -6.17 -8.62
CA VAL A 16 0.42 -6.28 -7.25
C VAL A 16 -1.04 -5.89 -7.24
N MET A 17 -1.86 -6.78 -6.67
CA MET A 17 -3.29 -6.57 -6.48
C MET A 17 -3.62 -6.76 -4.99
N LEU A 18 -4.18 -5.73 -4.37
CA LEU A 18 -4.63 -5.75 -2.99
C LEU A 18 -6.07 -5.24 -2.93
N GLN A 19 -6.93 -6.01 -2.26
CA GLN A 19 -8.30 -5.59 -2.02
C GLN A 19 -8.69 -5.83 -0.57
N HIS A 20 -9.18 -4.78 0.09
CA HIS A 20 -9.99 -4.93 1.28
C HIS A 20 -11.47 -4.89 0.88
N LYS A 21 -12.27 -5.78 1.48
CA LYS A 21 -13.72 -5.80 1.35
C LYS A 21 -14.34 -5.81 2.75
N PHE A 22 -15.21 -4.85 3.02
CA PHE A 22 -15.93 -4.71 4.28
C PHE A 22 -17.43 -4.81 3.99
N ILE A 23 -18.13 -5.62 4.78
CA ILE A 23 -19.59 -5.63 4.82
C ILE A 23 -19.96 -4.85 6.07
N VAL A 24 -20.68 -3.75 5.89
CA VAL A 24 -21.00 -2.79 6.96
C VAL A 24 -22.50 -2.76 7.14
N GLU A 25 -22.94 -3.04 8.37
CA GLU A 25 -24.30 -2.76 8.82
C GLU A 25 -24.31 -1.39 9.52
N TRP A 26 -25.12 -0.48 9.00
CA TRP A 26 -25.29 0.86 9.54
C TRP A 26 -26.31 0.87 10.69
N ALA A 27 -26.32 1.95 11.47
CA ALA A 27 -27.22 2.06 12.63
C ALA A 27 -28.72 2.06 12.26
N ASP A 28 -29.06 2.35 11.00
CA ASP A 28 -30.42 2.29 10.46
C ASP A 28 -30.79 0.89 9.92
N GLY A 29 -29.88 -0.08 10.02
CA GLY A 29 -30.05 -1.45 9.53
C GLY A 29 -29.76 -1.62 8.04
N LYS A 30 -29.31 -0.58 7.33
CA LYS A 30 -28.84 -0.72 5.95
C LYS A 30 -27.53 -1.50 5.93
N GLU A 31 -27.38 -2.39 4.96
CA GLU A 31 -26.09 -3.05 4.68
C GLU A 31 -25.48 -2.50 3.39
N ASP A 32 -24.19 -2.16 3.44
CA ASP A 32 -23.39 -1.82 2.26
C ASP A 32 -22.13 -2.71 2.20
N THR A 33 -21.68 -3.04 0.99
CA THR A 33 -20.37 -3.66 0.79
C THR A 33 -19.38 -2.62 0.28
N LEU A 34 -18.38 -2.30 1.09
CA LEU A 34 -17.30 -1.37 0.72
C LEU A 34 -16.10 -2.15 0.21
N THR A 35 -15.46 -1.65 -0.85
CA THR A 35 -14.21 -2.19 -1.37
C THR A 35 -13.16 -1.10 -1.50
N PHE A 36 -11.92 -1.44 -1.15
CA PHE A 36 -10.75 -0.59 -1.33
C PHE A 36 -9.75 -1.39 -2.15
N THR A 37 -9.45 -0.93 -3.35
CA THR A 37 -8.66 -1.70 -4.33
C THR A 37 -7.40 -0.93 -4.73
N LEU A 38 -6.26 -1.59 -4.61
CA LEU A 38 -4.97 -1.14 -5.15
C LEU A 38 -4.55 -2.11 -6.26
N GLU A 39 -4.34 -1.57 -7.45
CA GLU A 39 -3.80 -2.27 -8.61
C GLU A 39 -2.54 -1.53 -9.05
N SER A 40 -1.40 -2.22 -9.13
CA SER A 40 -0.14 -1.60 -9.53
C SER A 40 0.68 -2.53 -10.41
N TYR A 41 1.11 -2.01 -11.55
CA TYR A 41 1.99 -2.70 -12.48
C TYR A 41 3.42 -2.21 -12.33
N GLY A 42 4.39 -3.13 -12.42
CA GLY A 42 5.78 -2.76 -12.56
C GLY A 42 6.05 -2.01 -13.85
N ILE A 43 7.06 -1.16 -13.83
CA ILE A 43 7.56 -0.46 -15.00
C ILE A 43 8.52 -1.42 -15.73
N PRO A 44 8.27 -1.78 -17.00
CA PRO A 44 9.21 -2.60 -17.78
C PRO A 44 10.61 -1.99 -17.77
N ASP A 45 11.62 -2.82 -17.51
CA ASP A 45 13.02 -2.41 -17.36
C ASP A 45 13.28 -1.33 -16.28
N GLY A 46 12.33 -1.11 -15.36
CA GLY A 46 12.41 -0.18 -14.24
C GLY A 46 12.12 -0.85 -12.89
N PHE A 47 11.56 -0.11 -11.94
CA PHE A 47 11.14 -0.69 -10.66
C PHE A 47 9.87 -1.53 -10.83
N SER A 48 9.89 -2.73 -10.25
CA SER A 48 8.69 -3.59 -10.16
C SER A 48 7.68 -2.97 -9.19
N ALA A 49 6.39 -3.27 -9.37
CA ALA A 49 5.34 -2.86 -8.43
C ALA A 49 5.63 -3.36 -7.01
N MET A 50 6.27 -4.53 -6.87
CA MET A 50 6.65 -5.07 -5.56
C MET A 50 7.76 -4.22 -4.93
N ALA A 51 8.78 -3.86 -5.70
CA ALA A 51 9.87 -3.00 -5.21
C ALA A 51 9.35 -1.63 -4.79
N THR A 52 8.49 -1.02 -5.60
CA THR A 52 7.89 0.30 -5.32
C THR A 52 6.99 0.25 -4.07
N LEU A 53 6.02 -0.67 -4.03
CA LEU A 53 5.02 -0.73 -2.96
C LEU A 53 5.59 -1.19 -1.61
N VAL A 54 6.78 -1.79 -1.58
CA VAL A 54 7.48 -2.14 -0.33
C VAL A 54 8.50 -1.06 0.04
N GLY A 55 9.30 -0.61 -0.93
CA GLY A 55 10.41 0.31 -0.70
C GLY A 55 9.96 1.72 -0.38
N VAL A 56 8.95 2.24 -1.07
CA VAL A 56 8.48 3.63 -0.88
C VAL A 56 7.88 3.84 0.52
N PRO A 57 6.95 2.99 1.04
CA PRO A 57 6.47 3.13 2.42
C PRO A 57 7.59 3.04 3.45
N CYS A 58 8.59 2.19 3.22
CA CYS A 58 9.77 2.08 4.09
C CYS A 58 10.57 3.39 4.10
N GLY A 59 10.88 3.94 2.92
CA GLY A 59 11.61 5.21 2.80
C GLY A 59 10.89 6.38 3.46
N ILE A 60 9.58 6.52 3.25
CA ILE A 60 8.76 7.56 3.89
C ILE A 60 8.75 7.39 5.41
N ALA A 61 8.56 6.17 5.91
CA ALA A 61 8.57 5.92 7.36
C ALA A 61 9.93 6.26 8.00
N VAL A 62 11.04 5.92 7.33
CA VAL A 62 12.39 6.32 7.76
C VAL A 62 12.52 7.84 7.82
N GLN A 63 12.09 8.54 6.76
CA GLN A 63 12.12 10.01 6.72
C GLN A 63 11.31 10.62 7.87
N PHE A 64 10.13 10.09 8.16
CA PHE A 64 9.27 10.59 9.24
C PHE A 64 9.83 10.36 10.64
N VAL A 65 10.58 9.28 10.86
CA VAL A 65 11.31 9.06 12.12
C VAL A 65 12.43 10.09 12.25
N LEU A 66 13.18 10.35 11.18
CA LEU A 66 14.29 11.31 11.17
C LEU A 66 13.81 12.76 11.35
N ASP A 67 12.70 13.12 10.73
CA ASP A 67 12.10 14.46 10.81
C ASP A 67 11.32 14.69 12.12
N GLY A 68 11.18 13.66 12.96
CA GLY A 68 10.45 13.73 14.23
C GLY A 68 8.92 13.78 14.07
N VAL A 69 8.40 13.45 12.89
CA VAL A 69 6.95 13.25 12.66
C VAL A 69 6.48 12.03 13.46
N ILE A 70 7.20 10.92 13.37
CA ILE A 70 7.01 9.74 14.25
C ILE A 70 8.06 9.83 15.37
N LYS A 71 7.63 10.32 16.54
CA LYS A 71 8.50 10.58 17.69
C LYS A 71 8.35 9.61 18.86
N THR A 72 7.31 8.79 18.84
CA THR A 72 7.02 7.85 19.94
C THR A 72 8.10 6.77 19.98
N PRO A 73 8.80 6.57 21.11
CA PRO A 73 9.80 5.52 21.22
C PRO A 73 9.14 4.14 21.43
N GLY A 74 9.85 3.08 21.04
CA GLY A 74 9.42 1.69 21.24
C GLY A 74 9.37 0.87 19.95
N VAL A 75 8.80 -0.33 20.05
CA VAL A 75 8.53 -1.20 18.90
C VAL A 75 7.14 -0.86 18.40
N LEU A 76 7.07 -0.16 17.26
CA LEU A 76 5.82 0.38 16.72
C LEU A 76 5.42 -0.31 15.42
N ALA A 77 4.11 -0.29 15.15
CA ALA A 77 3.50 -0.71 13.89
C ALA A 77 2.40 0.29 13.49
N PRO A 78 2.06 0.41 12.19
CA PRO A 78 1.06 1.36 11.70
C PRO A 78 -0.37 0.87 12.00
N TYR A 79 -0.80 0.97 13.26
CA TYR A 79 -2.15 0.63 13.70
C TYR A 79 -2.93 1.80 14.31
N THR A 80 -2.28 2.94 14.50
CA THR A 80 -2.91 4.14 15.06
C THR A 80 -3.06 5.21 13.98
N LYS A 81 -4.11 6.03 14.07
CA LYS A 81 -4.32 7.15 13.15
C LYS A 81 -3.13 8.11 13.11
N GLU A 82 -2.48 8.34 14.25
CA GLU A 82 -1.30 9.21 14.36
C GLU A 82 -0.15 8.78 13.43
N ILE A 83 0.05 7.47 13.25
CA ILE A 83 1.08 6.92 12.37
C ILE A 83 0.54 6.73 10.95
N CYS A 84 -0.66 6.14 10.82
CA CYS A 84 -1.21 5.76 9.52
C CYS A 84 -1.59 6.97 8.66
N GLU A 85 -2.15 8.02 9.23
CA GLU A 85 -2.65 9.17 8.47
C GLU A 85 -1.53 9.93 7.73
N PRO A 86 -0.43 10.35 8.38
CA PRO A 86 0.65 11.02 7.66
C PRO A 86 1.31 10.10 6.62
N LEU A 87 1.44 8.80 6.91
CA LEU A 87 1.98 7.82 5.95
C LEU A 87 1.07 7.69 4.73
N ARG A 88 -0.25 7.58 4.93
CA ARG A 88 -1.25 7.49 3.86
C ARG A 88 -1.19 8.70 2.95
N ILE A 89 -1.17 9.91 3.52
CA ILE A 89 -1.12 11.16 2.74
C ILE A 89 0.17 11.24 1.91
N ALA A 90 1.31 10.91 2.49
CA ALA A 90 2.58 10.93 1.77
C ALA A 90 2.63 9.88 0.66
N LEU A 91 2.13 8.66 0.90
CA LEU A 91 2.03 7.62 -0.12
C LEU A 91 1.11 8.05 -1.27
N GLU A 92 -0.03 8.68 -0.97
CA GLU A 92 -0.93 9.20 -2.02
C GLU A 92 -0.25 10.27 -2.88
N SER A 93 0.64 11.10 -2.30
CA SER A 93 1.42 12.08 -3.06
C SER A 93 2.45 11.43 -4.00
N GLU A 94 2.90 10.22 -3.69
CA GLU A 94 3.75 9.37 -4.55
C GLU A 94 2.90 8.55 -5.56
N GLY A 95 1.60 8.78 -5.64
CA GLY A 95 0.68 8.05 -6.51
C GLY A 95 0.31 6.66 -6.00
N ILE A 96 0.60 6.33 -4.73
CA ILE A 96 0.27 5.07 -4.09
C ILE A 96 -0.98 5.26 -3.22
N GLY A 97 -2.13 4.80 -3.72
CA GLY A 97 -3.40 4.91 -3.01
C GLY A 97 -4.39 3.81 -3.42
N MET A 98 -5.48 3.69 -2.67
CA MET A 98 -6.54 2.72 -2.94
C MET A 98 -7.78 3.42 -3.50
N ILE A 99 -8.47 2.78 -4.44
CA ILE A 99 -9.77 3.25 -4.95
C ILE A 99 -10.88 2.65 -4.10
N GLU A 100 -11.67 3.51 -3.48
CA GLU A 100 -12.86 3.15 -2.71
C GLU A 100 -14.10 3.01 -3.62
N LYS A 101 -14.91 1.97 -3.40
CA LYS A 101 -16.21 1.76 -4.05
C LYS A 101 -17.21 1.11 -3.10
N VAL A 102 -18.45 1.60 -3.13
CA VAL A 102 -19.63 0.90 -2.58
C VAL A 102 -20.17 -0.04 -3.67
N LEU A 103 -20.37 -1.31 -3.33
CA LEU A 103 -20.95 -2.34 -4.20
C LEU A 103 -22.45 -2.52 -3.94
#